data_AF-A0A520WWI7-F1
#
_entry.id   AF-A0A520WWI7-F1
#
_cell.length_a   1.000
_cell.length_b   1.000
_cell.length_c   1.000
_cell.angle_alpha   90.00
_cell.angle_beta   90.00
_cell.angle_gamma   90.00
#
_symmetry.space_group_name_H-M   'P 1'
#
loop_
_entity.id
_entity.type
_entity.pdbx_description
1 polymer ?
#
loop_
_entity_poly.entity_id
_entity_poly.type
_entity_poly.pdbx_seq_one_letter_code
_entity_poly.pdbx_strand_id
1 'polypeptide(L)'
;MNIRFDNKPRVSFEFFPPHSEKMEATMWQSIDRLAVLEPDFVSVTYGADGSTRERTHNAVARIITETSLRAAPHLTCVGASRGEIDDIAREYWDMG
;
A
#
# COMPACT_ATOMS: atom_id res chain seq x y z
N MET A 1 -5.99 35.42 3.42
CA MET A 1 -5.83 33.95 3.38
C MET A 1 -4.56 33.67 2.58
N ASN A 2 -3.43 33.47 3.25
CA ASN A 2 -2.15 33.24 2.57
C ASN A 2 -2.03 31.76 2.23
N ILE A 3 -2.29 31.42 0.97
CA ILE A 3 -1.96 30.11 0.41
C ILE A 3 -0.45 30.12 0.20
N ARG A 4 0.29 29.46 1.10
CA ARG A 4 1.70 29.14 0.84
C ARG A 4 1.69 27.97 -0.15
N PHE A 5 2.16 28.21 -1.37
CA PHE A 5 2.54 27.12 -2.25
C PHE A 5 3.85 26.55 -1.70
N ASP A 6 3.77 25.39 -1.06
CA ASP A 6 4.97 24.64 -0.73
C ASP A 6 5.57 24.19 -2.06
N ASN A 7 6.74 24.72 -2.41
CA ASN A 7 7.33 24.58 -3.74
C ASN A 7 7.96 23.18 -3.97
N LYS A 8 7.64 22.22 -3.09
CA LYS A 8 8.04 20.82 -3.19
C LYS A 8 6.96 20.02 -3.94
N PRO A 9 7.36 19.16 -4.89
CA PRO A 9 6.41 18.26 -5.53
C PRO A 9 5.81 17.29 -4.51
N ARG A 10 4.50 17.11 -4.58
CA ARG A 10 3.80 16.03 -3.86
C ARG A 10 4.12 14.71 -4.53
N VAL A 11 4.52 13.71 -3.74
CA VAL A 11 4.94 12.40 -4.25
C VAL A 11 4.22 11.27 -3.53
N SER A 12 4.07 10.16 -4.25
CA SER A 12 3.65 8.86 -3.73
C SER A 12 4.48 7.78 -4.42
N PHE A 13 4.56 6.60 -3.83
CA PHE A 13 5.32 5.47 -4.36
C PHE A 13 4.44 4.21 -4.40
N GLU A 14 4.65 3.39 -5.42
CA GLU A 14 3.93 2.13 -5.59
C GLU A 14 4.88 0.95 -5.43
N PHE A 15 4.45 -0.05 -4.66
CA PHE A 15 5.20 -1.28 -4.41
C PHE A 15 4.44 -2.51 -4.93
N PHE A 16 5.20 -3.54 -5.29
CA PHE A 16 4.66 -4.85 -5.56
C PHE A 16 4.74 -5.73 -4.31
N PRO A 17 3.67 -6.49 -3.98
CA PRO A 17 3.71 -7.38 -2.82
C PRO A 17 4.79 -8.45 -3.01
N PRO A 18 5.73 -8.61 -2.05
CA PRO A 18 6.87 -9.47 -2.22
C PRO A 18 6.44 -10.94 -2.23
N HIS A 19 7.06 -11.76 -3.08
CA HIS A 19 6.79 -13.20 -3.16
C HIS A 19 7.97 -14.06 -2.70
N SER A 20 9.00 -13.43 -2.14
CA SER A 20 10.16 -14.09 -1.55
C SER A 20 10.77 -13.22 -0.46
N GLU A 21 11.48 -13.82 0.49
CA GLU A 21 12.19 -13.11 1.57
C GLU A 21 13.17 -12.06 1.05
N LYS A 22 13.86 -12.36 -0.07
CA LYS A 22 14.79 -11.42 -0.71
C LYS A 22 14.07 -10.17 -1.23
N MET A 23 12.91 -10.35 -1.84
CA MET A 23 12.10 -9.23 -2.31
C MET A 23 11.50 -8.44 -1.15
N GLU A 24 11.10 -9.13 -0.09
CA GLU A 24 10.60 -8.50 1.12
C GLU A 24 11.67 -7.58 1.74
N ALA A 25 12.90 -8.08 1.93
CA ALA A 25 14.02 -7.28 2.38
C ALA A 25 14.29 -6.07 1.47
N THR A 26 14.20 -6.25 0.16
CA THR A 26 14.39 -5.18 -0.83
C THR A 26 13.28 -4.12 -0.75
N MET A 27 12.03 -4.55 -0.57
CA MET A 27 10.88 -3.66 -0.42
C MET A 27 11.03 -2.81 0.83
N TRP A 28 11.36 -3.40 1.97
CA TRP A 28 11.55 -2.66 3.22
C TRP A 28 12.71 -1.68 3.17
N GLN A 29 13.86 -2.08 2.60
CA GLN A 29 14.96 -1.15 2.36
C GLN A 29 14.55 0.04 1.47
N SER A 30 13.66 -0.20 0.49
CA SER A 30 13.15 0.85 -0.39
C SER A 30 12.17 1.76 0.34
N ILE A 31 11.29 1.21 1.18
CA ILE A 31 10.38 1.98 2.04
C ILE A 31 11.18 2.90 2.97
N ASP A 32 12.17 2.37 3.70
CA ASP A 32 13.00 3.17 4.61
C ASP A 32 13.72 4.31 3.88
N ARG A 33 14.26 4.02 2.70
CA ARG A 33 14.97 5.01 1.89
C ARG A 33 14.06 6.09 1.30
N LEU A 34 12.81 5.75 0.99
CA LEU A 34 11.86 6.68 0.36
C LEU A 34 11.02 7.45 1.38
N ALA A 35 10.86 6.94 2.61
CA ALA A 35 10.10 7.58 3.68
C ALA A 35 10.60 9.00 4.01
N VAL A 36 11.91 9.26 3.86
CA VAL A 36 12.51 10.59 4.08
C VAL A 36 12.02 11.67 3.11
N LEU A 37 11.36 11.27 2.02
CA LEU A 37 10.75 12.18 1.05
C LEU A 37 9.33 12.60 1.47
N GLU A 38 8.84 12.12 2.63
CA GLU A 38 7.53 12.45 3.20
C GLU A 38 6.40 12.29 2.18
N PRO A 39 6.24 11.09 1.55
CA PRO A 39 5.20 10.89 0.56
C PRO A 39 3.81 11.01 1.20
N ASP A 40 2.84 11.49 0.42
CA ASP A 40 1.46 11.62 0.88
C ASP A 40 0.84 10.27 1.27
N PHE A 41 1.22 9.22 0.51
CA PHE A 41 0.88 7.82 0.74
C PHE A 41 1.81 6.91 -0.07
N VAL A 42 1.75 5.62 0.21
CA VAL A 42 2.30 4.55 -0.62
C VAL A 42 1.20 3.59 -1.04
N SER A 43 1.24 3.08 -2.26
CA SER A 43 0.31 2.04 -2.73
C SER A 43 0.98 0.67 -2.79
N VAL A 44 0.18 -0.38 -2.61
CA VAL A 44 0.60 -1.76 -2.85
C VAL A 44 -0.31 -2.37 -3.90
N THR A 45 0.29 -2.89 -4.96
CA THR A 45 -0.45 -3.46 -6.09
C THR A 45 -1.17 -4.75 -5.73
N TYR A 46 -2.20 -5.07 -6.52
CA TYR A 46 -3.03 -6.26 -6.38
C TYR A 46 -3.13 -6.96 -7.74
N GLY A 47 -2.75 -8.23 -7.79
CA GLY A 47 -2.77 -9.04 -9.01
C GLY A 47 -4.17 -9.13 -9.58
N ALA A 48 -4.31 -8.91 -10.89
CA ALA A 48 -5.63 -8.81 -11.53
C ALA A 48 -6.51 -10.04 -11.29
N ASP A 49 -5.93 -11.23 -11.15
CA ASP A 49 -6.61 -12.51 -10.89
C ASP A 49 -6.78 -12.83 -9.39
N GLY A 50 -6.41 -11.93 -8.49
CA GLY A 50 -6.44 -12.17 -7.04
C GLY A 50 -5.26 -12.99 -6.51
N SER A 51 -4.32 -13.43 -7.35
CA SER A 51 -3.18 -14.28 -6.95
C SER A 51 -2.22 -13.64 -5.93
N THR A 52 -2.31 -12.33 -5.73
CA THR A 52 -1.48 -11.61 -4.75
C THR A 52 -2.27 -11.08 -3.56
N ARG A 53 -3.56 -11.46 -3.39
CA ARG A 53 -4.44 -10.91 -2.33
C ARG A 53 -3.78 -10.91 -0.96
N GLU A 54 -3.41 -12.09 -0.48
CA GLU A 54 -2.82 -12.27 0.86
C GLU A 54 -1.50 -11.51 1.00
N ARG A 55 -0.66 -11.51 -0.05
CA ARG A 55 0.62 -10.81 -0.03
C ARG A 55 0.45 -9.29 -0.02
N THR A 56 -0.59 -8.79 -0.72
CA THR A 56 -0.97 -7.36 -0.73
C THR A 56 -1.43 -6.95 0.67
N HIS A 57 -2.36 -7.72 1.24
CA HIS A 57 -2.88 -7.48 2.58
C HIS A 57 -1.76 -7.47 3.63
N ASN A 58 -0.90 -8.50 3.64
CA ASN A 58 0.22 -8.59 4.58
C ASN A 58 1.20 -7.41 4.46
N ALA A 59 1.51 -6.98 3.23
CA ALA A 59 2.38 -5.83 3.01
C ALA A 59 1.74 -4.53 3.51
N VAL A 60 0.45 -4.31 3.23
CA VAL A 60 -0.30 -3.14 3.69
C VAL A 60 -0.42 -3.11 5.21
N ALA A 61 -0.76 -4.24 5.84
CA ALA A 61 -0.85 -4.37 7.29
C ALA A 61 0.47 -3.96 7.96
N ARG A 62 1.59 -4.47 7.45
CA ARG A 62 2.90 -4.13 7.99
C ARG A 62 3.29 -2.67 7.75
N ILE A 63 2.97 -2.09 6.60
CA ILE A 63 3.22 -0.66 6.37
C ILE A 63 2.46 0.18 7.42
N ILE A 64 1.20 -0.14 7.68
CA ILE A 64 0.35 0.58 8.65
C ILE A 64 0.87 0.40 10.08
N THR A 65 1.33 -0.80 10.46
CA THR A 65 1.71 -1.09 11.86
C THR A 65 3.19 -0.79 12.18
N GLU A 66 4.09 -0.86 11.20
CA GLU A 66 5.54 -0.73 11.41
C GLU A 66 6.07 0.65 10.98
N THR A 67 5.28 1.45 10.26
CA THR A 67 5.71 2.76 9.75
C THR A 67 4.69 3.86 10.04
N SER A 68 5.08 5.12 9.85
CA SER A 68 4.16 6.25 9.90
C SER A 68 3.54 6.59 8.53
N LEU A 69 3.75 5.73 7.52
CA LEU A 69 3.27 5.97 6.16
C LEU A 69 1.79 5.60 6.06
N ARG A 70 1.05 6.39 5.28
CA ARG A 70 -0.30 6.02 4.86
C ARG A 70 -0.23 5.00 3.73
N ALA A 71 -0.90 3.86 3.89
CA ALA A 71 -0.98 2.84 2.86
C ALA A 71 -2.29 2.93 2.07
N ALA A 72 -2.21 2.66 0.77
CA ALA A 72 -3.35 2.54 -0.14
C ALA A 72 -3.32 1.16 -0.82
N PRO A 73 -4.08 0.17 -0.35
CA PRO A 73 -4.18 -1.12 -1.03
C PRO A 73 -4.87 -0.96 -2.39
N HIS A 74 -4.31 -1.56 -3.43
CA HIS A 74 -5.10 -1.86 -4.62
C HIS A 74 -6.09 -2.99 -4.31
N LEU A 75 -7.26 -2.94 -4.96
CA LEU A 75 -8.30 -3.95 -4.85
C LEU A 75 -8.91 -4.16 -6.23
N THR A 76 -8.74 -5.37 -6.79
CA THR A 76 -9.36 -5.74 -8.06
C THR A 76 -10.57 -6.64 -7.81
N CYS A 77 -11.59 -6.52 -8.66
CA CYS A 77 -12.84 -7.28 -8.50
C CYS A 77 -12.93 -8.53 -9.40
N VAL A 78 -11.94 -8.77 -10.25
CA VAL A 78 -11.96 -9.90 -11.20
C VAL A 78 -11.80 -11.20 -10.43
N GLY A 79 -12.69 -12.15 -10.69
CA GLY A 79 -12.67 -13.47 -10.04
C GLY A 79 -13.21 -13.48 -8.59
N ALA A 80 -13.70 -12.34 -8.07
CA ALA A 80 -14.31 -12.24 -6.76
C ALA A 80 -15.79 -11.87 -6.86
N SER A 81 -16.60 -12.42 -5.97
CA SER A 81 -17.98 -11.99 -5.76
C SER A 81 -18.03 -10.62 -5.08
N ARG A 82 -19.17 -9.95 -5.19
CA ARG A 82 -19.40 -8.68 -4.48
C ARG A 82 -19.21 -8.81 -2.97
N GLY A 83 -19.68 -9.91 -2.37
CA GLY A 83 -19.55 -10.15 -0.93
C GLY A 83 -18.08 -10.21 -0.49
N GLU A 84 -17.25 -10.94 -1.25
CA GLU A 84 -15.81 -11.01 -0.98
C GLU A 84 -15.12 -9.65 -1.11
N ILE A 85 -15.51 -8.82 -2.09
CA ILE A 85 -14.96 -7.46 -2.23
C ILE A 85 -15.41 -6.56 -1.08
N ASP A 86 -16.67 -6.65 -0.65
CA ASP A 86 -17.18 -5.89 0.49
C ASP A 86 -16.48 -6.30 1.79
N ASP A 87 -16.14 -7.59 1.96
CA ASP A 87 -15.39 -8.09 3.12
C ASP A 87 -13.95 -7.57 3.13
N ILE A 88 -13.23 -7.64 2.01
CA ILE A 88 -11.85 -7.12 1.92
C ILE A 88 -11.83 -5.60 2.13
N ALA A 89 -12.81 -4.86 1.60
CA ALA A 89 -12.92 -3.43 1.81
C ALA A 89 -13.16 -3.08 3.29
N ARG A 90 -13.97 -3.89 4.00
CA ARG A 90 -14.18 -3.75 5.45
C ARG A 90 -12.90 -4.03 6.23
N GLU A 91 -12.17 -5.09 5.89
CA GLU A 91 -10.87 -5.38 6.52
C GLU A 91 -9.91 -4.20 6.41
N TYR A 92 -9.76 -3.61 5.22
CA TYR A 92 -8.92 -2.43 5.06
C TYR A 92 -9.42 -1.21 5.82
N TRP A 93 -10.75 -1.00 5.86
CA TRP A 93 -11.33 0.08 6.64
C TRP A 93 -11.05 -0.06 8.15
N ASP A 94 -11.12 -1.28 8.68
CA ASP A 94 -10.89 -1.58 10.08
C ASP A 94 -9.40 -1.48 10.48
N MET A 95 -8.49 -1.57 9.50
CA MET A 95 -7.04 -1.41 9.69
C MET A 95 -6.60 0.06 9.87
N GLY A 96 -7.43 1.03 9.47
CA GLY A 96 -7.16 2.48 9.56
C GLY A 96 -6.78 3.14 8.25
#